data_AF-A0A960HV94-F1
#
_entry.id   AF-A0A960HV94-F1
#
_cell.length_a   1.000
_cell.length_b   1.000
_cell.length_c   1.000
_cell.angle_alpha   90.00
_cell.angle_beta   90.00
_cell.angle_gamma   90.00
#
_symmetry.space_group_name_H-M   'P 1'
#
loop_
_entity.id
_entity.type
_entity.pdbx_description
1 polymer ?
#
loop_
_entity_poly.entity_id
_entity_poly.type
_entity_poly.pdbx_seq_one_letter_code
_entity_poly.pdbx_strand_id
1 'polypeptide(L)' 'MSDRGWMEQVQLLDCNGRVTHTLTLLLDGAVEIRFAAGGHRAVVDPVRRTCLTPGMNIHADLMDAASTLRPT' A
#
# COMPACT_ATOMS: atom_id res chain seq x y z
N MET A 1 8.11 -11.83 -13.95
CA MET A 1 7.57 -10.89 -12.96
C MET A 1 8.77 -10.23 -12.31
N SER A 2 9.02 -8.94 -12.58
CA SER A 2 10.18 -8.25 -12.00
C SER A 2 9.96 -8.12 -10.50
N ASP A 3 10.84 -8.75 -9.73
CA ASP A 3 10.86 -8.66 -8.28
C ASP A 3 11.28 -7.24 -7.90
N ARG A 4 10.31 -6.39 -7.55
CA ARG A 4 10.61 -5.06 -6.99
C ARG A 4 10.98 -5.30 -5.53
N GLY A 5 12.26 -5.13 -5.20
CA GLY A 5 12.70 -5.18 -3.81
C GLY A 5 11.86 -4.24 -2.92
N TRP A 6 11.67 -4.63 -1.67
CA TRP A 6 10.88 -3.90 -0.68
C TRP A 6 11.71 -3.60 0.56
N MET A 7 11.38 -2.50 1.24
CA MET A 7 12.07 -2.02 2.43
C MET A 7 11.34 -2.39 3.71
N GLU A 8 10.02 -2.19 3.73
CA GLU A 8 9.18 -2.38 4.90
C GLU A 8 7.80 -2.91 4.49
N GLN A 9 7.16 -3.67 5.38
CA GLN A 9 5.80 -4.16 5.19
C GLN A 9 4.96 -3.99 6.46
N VAL A 10 3.76 -3.45 6.30
CA VAL A 10 2.77 -3.24 7.37
C VAL A 10 1.47 -3.96 7.02
N GLN A 11 0.80 -4.53 8.03
CA GLN A 11 -0.51 -5.13 7.89
C GLN A 11 -1.56 -4.30 8.61
N LEU A 12 -2.66 -3.97 7.92
CA LEU A 12 -3.82 -3.33 8.52
C LEU A 12 -4.84 -4.40 8.92
N LEU A 13 -5.29 -4.34 10.16
CA LEU A 13 -6.24 -5.29 10.74
C LEU A 13 -7.62 -4.64 10.91
N ASP A 14 -8.67 -5.43 10.75
CA ASP A 14 -10.00 -5.04 11.22
C ASP A 14 -10.15 -5.21 12.75
N CYS A 15 -11.31 -4.83 13.29
CA CYS A 15 -11.61 -4.94 14.72
C CYS A 15 -11.65 -6.39 15.23
N ASN A 16 -11.69 -7.37 14.34
CA ASN A 16 -11.68 -8.80 14.66
C ASN A 16 -10.27 -9.42 14.50
N GLY A 17 -9.25 -8.59 14.26
CA GLY A 17 -7.87 -9.03 14.05
C GLY A 17 -7.59 -9.63 12.68
N ARG A 18 -8.50 -9.48 11.70
CA ARG A 18 -8.30 -10.00 10.34
C ARG A 18 -7.54 -8.98 9.50
N VAL A 19 -6.55 -9.44 8.74
CA VAL A 19 -5.83 -8.59 7.79
C VAL A 19 -6.79 -8.15 6.69
N THR A 20 -6.94 -6.84 6.54
CA THR A 20 -7.72 -6.22 5.45
C THR A 20 -6.82 -5.79 4.31
N HIS A 21 -5.63 -5.28 4.62
CA HIS A 21 -4.67 -4.77 3.65
C HIS A 21 -3.25 -5.09 4.09
N THR A 22 -2.37 -5.30 3.11
CA THR A 22 -0.92 -5.32 3.31
C THR A 22 -0.33 -4.16 2.54
N LEU A 23 0.42 -3.28 3.21
CA LEU A 23 1.14 -2.17 2.62
C LEU A 23 2.62 -2.52 2.58
N THR A 24 3.25 -2.37 1.43
CA THR A 24 4.66 -2.67 1.21
C THR A 24 5.36 -1.44 0.65
N LEU A 25 6.34 -0.89 1.38
CA LEU A 25 7.21 0.18 0.89
C LEU A 25 8.21 -0.40 -0.10
N LEU A 26 8.17 0.10 -1.32
CA LEU A 26 9.09 -0.27 -2.41
C LEU A 26 10.34 0.59 -2.36
N LEU A 27 11.43 0.10 -2.97
CA LEU A 27 12.72 0.81 -3.02
C LEU A 27 12.67 2.17 -3.74
N ASP A 28 11.67 2.39 -4.59
CA ASP A 28 11.44 3.67 -5.29
C ASP A 28 10.62 4.67 -4.45
N GLY A 29 10.24 4.30 -3.23
CA GLY A 29 9.43 5.12 -2.33
C GLY A 29 7.92 5.03 -2.59
N ALA A 30 7.47 4.25 -3.58
CA ALA A 30 6.06 3.96 -3.75
C ALA A 30 5.60 2.90 -2.74
N VAL A 31 4.30 2.83 -2.48
CA VAL A 31 3.70 1.81 -1.61
C VAL A 31 2.79 0.91 -2.44
N GLU A 32 3.06 -0.40 -2.43
CA GLU A 32 2.12 -1.41 -2.93
C GLU A 32 1.08 -1.71 -1.84
N ILE A 33 -0.19 -1.63 -2.17
CA ILE A 33 -1.32 -2.00 -1.32
C ILE A 33 -1.93 -3.28 -1.89
N ARG A 34 -1.86 -4.37 -1.13
CA ARG A 34 -2.56 -5.63 -1.44
C ARG A 34 -3.83 -5.72 -0.61
N PHE A 35 -4.97 -5.81 -1.31
CA PHE A 35 -6.30 -5.95 -0.71
C PHE A 35 -6.57 -7.42 -0.40
N ALA A 36 -6.85 -7.75 0.86
CA ALA A 36 -7.16 -9.12 1.25
C ALA A 36 -8.45 -9.60 0.60
N ALA A 37 -9.43 -8.70 0.47
CA ALA A 37 -10.64 -8.95 -0.31
C ALA A 37 -10.32 -8.85 -1.83
N GLY A 38 -10.52 -9.95 -2.56
CA GLY A 38 -10.38 -9.99 -4.02
C GLY A 38 -8.94 -10.05 -4.55
N GLY A 39 -7.92 -9.91 -3.71
CA GLY A 39 -6.51 -10.08 -4.10
C GLY A 39 -5.96 -8.99 -5.03
N HIS A 40 -6.69 -7.89 -5.20
CA HIS A 40 -6.26 -6.76 -6.00
C HIS A 40 -5.02 -6.09 -5.41
N ARG A 41 -4.29 -5.39 -6.27
CA ARG A 41 -3.11 -4.61 -5.89
C ARG A 41 -3.19 -3.23 -6.48
N ALA A 42 -2.84 -2.24 -5.67
CA ALA A 42 -2.64 -0.87 -6.11
C ALA A 42 -1.21 -0.42 -5.77
N VAL A 43 -0.68 0.51 -6.53
CA VAL A 43 0.55 1.22 -6.20
C VAL A 43 0.19 2.68 -6.01
N VAL A 44 0.70 3.29 -4.94
CA VAL A 44 0.49 4.71 -4.62
C VAL A 44 1.81 5.43 -4.43
N ASP A 45 1.84 6.71 -4.77
CA ASP A 45 2.85 7.66 -4.34
C ASP A 45 2.36 8.33 -3.05
N PRO A 46 2.90 7.95 -1.88
CA PRO A 46 2.44 8.49 -0.60
C PRO A 46 2.84 9.95 -0.38
N VAL A 47 3.82 10.48 -1.12
CA VAL A 47 4.29 11.87 -1.01
C VAL A 47 3.38 12.79 -1.80
N ARG A 48 3.04 12.41 -3.04
CA ARG A 48 2.11 13.16 -3.90
C ARG A 48 0.65 12.86 -3.60
N ARG A 49 0.38 11.83 -2.76
CA ARG A 49 -0.94 11.31 -2.43
C ARG A 49 -1.73 10.91 -3.67
N THR A 50 -1.07 10.22 -4.61
CA THR A 50 -1.67 9.80 -5.88
C THR A 50 -1.67 8.28 -6.03
N CYS A 51 -2.74 7.72 -6.61
CA CYS A 51 -2.73 6.34 -7.06
C CYS A 51 -2.06 6.24 -8.42
N LEU A 52 -1.04 5.38 -8.52
CA LEU A 52 -0.29 5.12 -9.75
C LEU A 52 -0.90 3.97 -10.56
N THR A 53 -1.83 3.21 -9.99
CA THR A 53 -2.54 2.14 -10.69
C THR A 53 -3.74 2.72 -11.46
N PRO A 54 -3.77 2.62 -12.81
CA PRO A 54 -4.86 3.18 -13.60
C PRO A 54 -6.22 2.56 -13.24
N GLY A 55 -7.26 3.41 -13.18
CA GLY A 55 -8.63 2.96 -12.93
C GLY A 55 -8.93 2.57 -11.48
N MET A 56 -7.96 2.67 -10.57
CA MET A 56 -8.17 2.45 -9.15
C MET A 56 -8.29 3.77 -8.39
N ASN A 57 -9.26 3.82 -7.48
CA ASN A 57 -9.38 4.88 -6.49
C ASN A 57 -9.06 4.31 -5.11
N ILE A 58 -8.23 5.01 -4.35
CA ILE A 58 -7.75 4.56 -3.04
C ILE A 58 -8.39 5.44 -1.98
N HIS A 59 -8.99 4.81 -0.98
CA HIS A 59 -9.62 5.52 0.12
C HIS A 59 -8.57 6.36 0.89
N ALA A 60 -9.00 7.52 1.39
CA ALA A 60 -8.10 8.46 2.07
C ALA A 60 -7.34 7.81 3.23
N ASP A 61 -8.01 6.96 4.03
CA ASP A 61 -7.38 6.27 5.17
C ASP A 61 -6.21 5.35 4.75
N LEU A 62 -6.33 4.69 3.59
CA LEU A 62 -5.24 3.86 3.06
C LEU A 62 -4.10 4.73 2.54
N MET A 63 -4.41 5.90 1.99
CA MET A 63 -3.39 6.88 1.59
C MET A 63 -2.64 7.42 2.82
N ASP A 64 -3.36 7.70 3.90
CA ASP A 64 -2.76 8.18 5.14
C ASP A 64 -1.86 7.11 5.78
N ALA A 65 -2.33 5.86 5.82
CA ALA A 65 -1.49 4.73 6.24
C ALA A 65 -0.27 4.55 5.33
N ALA A 66 -0.40 4.71 4.01
CA ALA A 66 0.75 4.67 3.11
C ALA A 66 1.75 5.79 3.39
N SER A 67 1.29 7.00 3.75
CA SER A 67 2.14 8.14 4.10
C SER A 67 2.94 7.97 5.42
N THR A 68 2.60 6.98 6.26
CA THR A 68 3.40 6.66 7.45
C THR A 68 4.59 5.76 7.13
N LEU A 69 4.58 5.02 6.01
CA LEU A 69 5.74 4.25 5.55
C LEU A 69 6.71 5.22 4.87
N ARG A 70 7.88 5.44 5.49
CA ARG A 70 8.91 6.33 4.97
C ARG A 70 10.25 5.62 4.90
N PRO A 71 11.06 5.83 3.85
CA PRO A 71 12.45 5.42 3.86
C PRO A 71 13.17 6.16 5.01
N THR A 72 13.76 5.40 5.92
CA THR A 72 14.67 5.90 6.98
C THR A 72 16.05 6.21 6.43
#